data_AF-A0A2D7KZR9-F1
#
_entry.id   AF-A0A2D7KZR9-F1
#
_cell.length_a   1.000
_cell.length_b   1.000
_cell.length_c   1.000
_cell.angle_alpha   90.00
_cell.angle_beta   90.00
_cell.angle_gamma   90.00
#
_symmetry.space_group_name_H-M   'P 1'
#
loop_
_entity.id
_entity.type
_entity.pdbx_description
1 polymer ?
#
loop_
_entity_poly.entity_id
_entity_poly.type
_entity_poly.pdbx_seq_one_letter_code
_entity_poly.pdbx_strand_id
1 'polypeptide(L)' 'MKIILGIIIGFIIGVLAFIILGSVLEFFSISKPSDIYRHHTRPSLINYFLIFYPIVFMIIGSFIGGIIALYSNKN' A
#
# COMPACT_ATOMS: atom_id res chain seq x y z
N MET A 1 -6.01 -0.48 23.37
CA MET A 1 -5.51 0.76 22.75
C MET A 1 -4.25 0.53 21.89
N LYS A 2 -3.24 -0.21 22.36
CA LYS A 2 -2.00 -0.52 21.60
C LYS A 2 -2.23 -1.19 20.23
N ILE A 3 -3.21 -2.10 20.13
CA ILE A 3 -3.58 -2.78 18.87
C ILE A 3 -4.10 -1.79 17.82
N ILE A 4 -4.98 -0.87 18.24
CA ILE A 4 -5.53 0.17 17.36
C ILE A 4 -4.41 1.09 16.86
N LEU A 5 -3.47 1.46 17.74
CA LEU A 5 -2.29 2.23 17.35
C LEU A 5 -1.43 1.50 16.32
N GLY A 6 -1.19 0.19 16.51
CA GLY A 6 -0.44 -0.64 15.56
C GLY A 6 -1.10 -0.74 14.19
N ILE A 7 -2.42 -0.84 14.14
CA ILE A 7 -3.19 -0.83 12.88
C ILE A 7 -3.03 0.53 12.17
N ILE A 8 -3.15 1.64 12.89
CA ILE A 8 -2.99 2.99 12.32
C ILE A 8 -1.56 3.19 11.78
N ILE A 9 -0.54 2.78 12.53
CA ILE A 9 0.86 2.85 12.10
C ILE A 9 1.09 1.98 10.86
N GLY A 10 0.59 0.74 10.87
CA GLY A 10 0.68 -0.16 9.73
C GLY A 10 -0.01 0.38 8.48
N PHE A 11 -1.15 1.05 8.64
CA PHE A 11 -1.84 1.74 7.55
C PHE A 11 -1.01 2.89 6.98
N ILE A 12 -0.45 3.76 7.82
CA ILE A 12 0.40 4.89 7.38
C ILE A 12 1.64 4.38 6.64
N ILE A 13 2.30 3.33 7.15
CA ILE A 13 3.44 2.70 6.48
C ILE A 13 3.03 2.14 5.12
N GLY A 14 1.85 1.49 5.02
CA GLY A 14 1.30 1.01 3.75
C GLY A 14 1.09 2.13 2.73
N VAL A 15 0.57 3.28 3.16
CA VAL A 15 0.40 4.47 2.32
C VAL A 15 1.75 5.03 1.86
N LEU A 16 2.73 5.15 2.76
CA LEU A 16 4.08 5.63 2.41
C LEU A 16 4.79 4.69 1.42
N ALA A 17 4.69 3.38 1.63
CA ALA A 17 5.23 2.38 0.72
C ALA A 17 4.61 2.48 -0.69
N PHE A 18 3.31 2.75 -0.77
CA PHE A 18 2.63 2.99 -2.04
C PHE A 18 3.15 4.23 -2.76
N ILE A 19 3.37 5.34 -2.05
CA ILE A 19 3.93 6.57 -2.63
C ILE A 19 5.34 6.31 -3.18
N ILE A 20 6.19 5.64 -2.39
CA ILE A 20 7.56 5.31 -2.80
C ILE A 20 7.57 4.42 -4.04
N LEU A 21 6.71 3.40 -4.08
CA LEU A 21 6.60 2.52 -5.24
C LEU A 21 6.15 3.29 -6.50
N GLY A 22 5.21 4.22 -6.35
CA GLY A 22 4.80 5.12 -7.43
C GLY A 22 5.97 5.91 -8.01
N SER A 23 6.86 6.42 -7.15
CA SER A 23 8.08 7.11 -7.58
C SER A 23 9.09 6.16 -8.25
N VAL A 24 9.22 4.91 -7.77
CA VAL A 24 10.07 3.90 -8.40
C VAL A 24 9.56 3.52 -9.79
N LEU A 25 8.25 3.35 -9.95
CA LEU A 25 7.63 3.05 -11.24
C LEU A 25 7.87 4.17 -12.26
N GLU A 26 7.73 5.43 -11.83
CA GLU A 26 8.05 6.59 -12.66
C GLU A 26 9.50 6.63 -13.10
N PHE A 27 10.44 6.29 -12.20
CA PHE A 27 11.85 6.19 -12.54
C PHE A 27 12.11 5.19 -13.69
N PHE A 28 11.34 4.10 -13.76
CA PHE A 28 11.40 3.12 -14.86
C PHE A 28 10.52 3.48 -16.08
N SER A 29 9.99 4.72 -16.15
CA SER A 29 9.04 5.15 -17.19
C SER A 29 7.75 4.30 -17.26
N ILE A 30 7.39 3.66 -16.15
CA ILE A 30 6.13 2.91 -16.01
C ILE A 30 5.09 3.88 -15.45
N SER A 31 3.90 3.90 -16.08
CA SER A 31 2.82 4.78 -15.66
C SER A 31 2.44 4.56 -14.19
N LYS A 32 2.32 5.66 -13.44
CA LYS A 32 1.89 5.60 -12.05
C LYS A 32 0.44 5.09 -11.97
N PRO A 33 0.09 4.40 -10.87
CA PRO A 33 -1.30 4.04 -10.56
C PRO A 33 -2.26 5.24 -10.72
N SER A 34 -1.86 6.42 -10.24
CA SER A 34 -2.66 7.67 -10.31
C SER A 34 -2.98 8.10 -11.75
N ASP A 35 -2.06 7.89 -12.67
CA ASP A 35 -2.23 8.27 -14.07
C ASP A 35 -3.11 7.26 -14.82
N ILE A 36 -3.03 5.99 -14.42
CA ILE A 36 -3.89 4.91 -14.88
C ILE A 36 -5.35 5.14 -14.44
N TYR A 37 -5.58 5.59 -13.20
CA TYR A 37 -6.93 5.95 -12.75
C TYR A 37 -7.52 7.13 -13.54
N ARG A 38 -6.67 8.04 -14.04
CA ARG A 38 -7.09 9.25 -14.74
C ARG A 38 -7.34 9.05 -16.23
N HIS A 39 -6.65 8.10 -16.87
CA HIS A 39 -6.74 7.86 -18.30
C HIS A 39 -7.31 6.47 -18.58
N HIS A 40 -8.52 6.42 -19.15
CA HIS A 40 -9.22 5.21 -19.62
C HIS A 40 -8.57 4.59 -20.89
N THR A 41 -7.25 4.41 -20.90
CA THR A 41 -6.58 3.64 -21.94
C THR A 41 -6.58 2.17 -21.55
N ARG A 42 -6.76 1.28 -22.54
CA ARG A 42 -6.96 -0.17 -22.37
C ARG A 42 -6.06 -0.73 -21.26
N PRO A 43 -6.62 -1.26 -20.16
CA PRO A 43 -5.82 -1.64 -19.02
C PRO A 43 -4.94 -2.84 -19.40
N SER A 44 -3.63 -2.61 -19.44
CA SER A 44 -2.65 -3.69 -19.48
C SER A 44 -2.73 -4.51 -18.18
N LEU A 45 -2.26 -5.75 -18.19
CA LEU A 45 -2.25 -6.60 -16.99
C LEU A 45 -1.53 -5.89 -15.82
N ILE A 46 -0.45 -5.19 -16.13
CA ILE A 46 0.33 -4.36 -15.21
C ILE A 46 -0.51 -3.22 -14.62
N ASN A 47 -1.34 -2.55 -15.43
CA ASN A 47 -2.23 -1.50 -14.94
C ASN A 47 -3.29 -2.04 -13.96
N TYR A 48 -3.80 -3.25 -14.20
CA TYR A 48 -4.69 -3.92 -13.27
C TYR A 48 -4.01 -4.21 -11.93
N PHE A 49 -2.79 -4.77 -11.95
CA PHE A 49 -2.02 -4.99 -10.74
C PHE A 49 -1.77 -3.69 -9.97
N LEU A 50 -1.43 -2.60 -10.66
CA LEU A 50 -1.14 -1.29 -10.08
C LEU A 50 -2.36 -0.64 -9.38
N ILE A 51 -3.57 -0.88 -9.87
CA ILE A 51 -4.83 -0.41 -9.27
C ILE A 51 -5.14 -1.14 -7.95
N PHE A 52 -4.92 -2.46 -7.90
CA PHE A 52 -5.20 -3.23 -6.68
C PHE A 52 -4.07 -3.14 -5.64
N TYR A 53 -2.87 -2.79 -6.07
CA TYR A 53 -1.67 -2.69 -5.24
C TYR A 53 -1.83 -1.84 -3.96
N PRO A 54 -2.37 -0.60 -4.00
CA PRO A 54 -2.53 0.23 -2.79
C PRO A 54 -3.43 -0.45 -1.75
N ILE A 55 -4.52 -1.08 -2.18
CA ILE A 55 -5.47 -1.76 -1.30
C ILE A 55 -4.79 -2.94 -0.61
N VAL A 56 -4.02 -3.73 -1.37
CA VAL A 56 -3.28 -4.88 -0.85
C VAL A 56 -2.22 -4.44 0.17
N PHE A 57 -1.47 -3.37 -0.12
CA PHE A 57 -0.47 -2.83 0.80
C PHE A 57 -1.07 -2.31 2.11
N MET A 58 -2.23 -1.65 2.04
CA MET A 58 -2.93 -1.19 3.24
C MET A 58 -3.45 -2.35 4.10
N ILE A 59 -3.97 -3.41 3.47
CA ILE A 59 -4.44 -4.62 4.17
C ILE A 59 -3.27 -5.33 4.84
N ILE A 60 -2.18 -5.57 4.11
CA ILE A 60 -0.98 -6.23 4.64
C ILE A 60 -0.35 -5.40 5.75
N GLY A 61 -0.20 -4.08 5.55
CA GLY A 61 0.34 -3.16 6.55
C GLY A 61 -0.48 -3.15 7.84
N SER A 62 -1.80 -3.06 7.73
CA SER A 62 -2.70 -3.16 8.90
C SER A 62 -2.60 -4.52 9.61
N PHE A 63 -2.50 -5.62 8.86
CA PHE A 63 -2.42 -6.96 9.43
C PHE A 63 -1.10 -7.17 10.19
N ILE A 64 0.02 -6.79 9.60
CA ILE A 64 1.34 -6.84 10.23
C ILE A 64 1.40 -5.92 11.45
N GLY A 65 0.92 -4.68 11.33
CA GLY A 65 0.86 -3.72 12.43
C GLY A 65 0.01 -4.22 13.60
N GLY A 66 -1.12 -4.89 13.30
CA GLY A 66 -1.96 -5.55 14.30
C GLY A 66 -1.26 -6.71 14.99
N ILE A 67 -0.56 -7.57 14.24
CA ILE A 67 0.22 -8.69 14.80
C ILE A 67 1.35 -8.18 15.71
N ILE A 68 2.13 -7.20 15.26
CA ILE A 68 3.23 -6.62 16.05
C ILE A 68 2.69 -6.03 17.35
N ALA A 69 1.57 -5.31 17.29
CA ALA A 69 0.95 -4.75 18.48
C ALA A 69 0.36 -5.80 19.43
N LEU A 70 -0.16 -6.92 18.90
CA LEU A 70 -0.57 -8.08 19.70
C LEU A 70 0.62 -8.71 20.44
N TYR A 71 1.74 -8.94 19.73
CA TYR A 71 2.96 -9.48 20.34
C TYR A 71 3.55 -8.54 21.40
N SER A 72 3.60 -7.23 21.14
CA SER A 72 4.09 -6.24 22.09
C SER A 72 3.18 -6.04 23.31
N ASN A 73 1.91 -6.46 23.25
CA ASN A 73 1.00 -6.41 24.39
C ASN A 73 1.03 -7.70 25.24
N LYS A 74 1.64 -8.76 24.71
CA LYS A 74 1.76 -10.07 25.38
C LYS A 74 3.03 -10.19 26.21
N ASN A 75 3.99 -9.29 25.97
CA ASN A 75 5.26 -9.12 26.69
C ASN A 75 5.13 -7.95 27.68
#